data_AF-A0A529HB45-F1
#
_entry.id   AF-A0A529HB45-F1
#
_cell.length_a   1.000
_cell.length_b   1.000
_cell.length_c   1.000
_cell.angle_alpha   90.00
_cell.angle_beta   90.00
_cell.angle_gamma   90.00
#
_symmetry.space_group_name_H-M   'P 1'
#
loop_
_entity.id
_entity.type
_entity.pdbx_description
1 polymer ?
#
loop_
_entity_poly.entity_id
_entity_poly.type
_entity_poly.pdbx_seq_one_letter_code
_entity_poly.pdbx_strand_id
1 'polypeptide(L)' 'IVSNIEYRGATVKLSVNGAGIEEFTVILDDEGFFARPVAVGDAVPIAWDAEDAIILGRLDS' A
#
# COMPACT_ATOMS: atom_id res chain seq x y z
N ILE A 1 0.75 -5.15 -8.18
CA ILE A 1 -0.59 -5.56 -8.66
C ILE A 1 -1.51 -5.62 -7.46
N VAL A 2 -2.64 -4.92 -7.49
CA VAL A 2 -3.64 -5.00 -6.42
C VAL A 2 -4.24 -6.40 -6.39
N SER A 3 -4.14 -7.08 -5.25
CA SER A 3 -4.63 -8.46 -5.06
C SER A 3 -5.90 -8.52 -4.22
N ASN A 4 -6.13 -7.53 -3.35
CA ASN A 4 -7.34 -7.43 -2.54
C ASN A 4 -7.65 -5.97 -2.18
N ILE A 5 -8.93 -5.67 -2.01
CA ILE A 5 -9.45 -4.38 -1.55
C ILE A 5 -10.47 -4.64 -0.45
N GLU A 6 -10.23 -4.07 0.74
CA GLU A 6 -11.10 -4.23 1.90
C GLU A 6 -11.51 -2.86 2.44
N TYR A 7 -12.81 -2.56 2.40
CA TYR A 7 -13.38 -1.36 3.02
C TYR A 7 -13.64 -1.60 4.50
N ARG A 8 -13.17 -0.67 5.36
CA ARG A 8 -13.17 -0.82 6.82
C ARG A 8 -13.86 0.35 7.53
N GLY A 9 -14.83 1.01 6.87
CA GLY A 9 -15.42 2.26 7.35
C GLY A 9 -14.57 3.44 6.91
N ALA A 10 -13.88 4.12 7.84
CA ALA A 10 -13.10 5.32 7.51
C ALA A 10 -11.80 5.07 6.71
N THR A 11 -11.49 3.81 6.38
CA THR A 11 -10.26 3.45 5.67
C THR A 11 -10.50 2.34 4.66
N VAL A 12 -9.64 2.27 3.66
CA VAL A 12 -9.55 1.17 2.71
C VAL A 12 -8.18 0.53 2.83
N LYS A 13 -8.16 -0.80 3.01
CA LYS A 13 -6.94 -1.60 2.95
C LYS A 13 -6.77 -2.17 1.55
N LEU A 14 -5.61 -1.93 0.95
CA LEU A 14 -5.17 -2.60 -0.26
C LEU A 14 -4.10 -3.63 0.07
N SER A 15 -4.25 -4.84 -0.45
CA SER A 15 -3.15 -5.78 -0.59
C SER A 15 -2.56 -5.63 -1.99
N VAL A 16 -1.24 -5.47 -2.08
CA VAL A 16 -0.53 -5.27 -3.34
C VAL A 16 0.66 -6.23 -3.43
N ASN A 17 0.70 -7.03 -4.49
CA ASN A 17 1.78 -7.98 -4.74
C ASN A 17 2.84 -7.34 -5.65
N GLY A 18 4.12 -7.58 -5.39
CA GLY A 18 5.25 -7.00 -6.11
C GLY A 18 6.32 -8.02 -6.48
N ALA A 19 7.26 -7.63 -7.34
CA ALA A 19 8.35 -8.50 -7.76
C ALA A 19 9.31 -8.78 -6.59
N GLY A 20 9.24 -10.00 -6.04
CA GLY A 20 10.15 -10.48 -4.98
C GLY A 20 9.71 -10.18 -3.54
N ILE A 21 8.52 -9.60 -3.34
CA ILE A 21 7.94 -9.34 -2.02
C ILE A 21 6.57 -10.02 -1.96
N GLU A 22 6.31 -10.76 -0.87
CA GLU A 22 5.09 -11.55 -0.72
C GLU A 22 3.83 -10.67 -0.78
N GLU A 23 3.81 -9.55 -0.03
CA GLU A 23 2.68 -8.62 0.03
C GLU A 23 3.11 -7.25 0.59
N PHE A 24 2.57 -6.18 0.03
CA PHE A 24 2.47 -4.87 0.66
C PHE A 24 1.04 -4.62 1.13
N THR A 25 0.89 -4.11 2.35
CA THR A 25 -0.39 -3.58 2.84
C THR A 25 -0.35 -2.06 2.78
N VAL A 26 -1.33 -1.47 2.10
CA VAL A 26 -1.54 -0.01 2.05
C VAL A 26 -2.85 0.31 2.76
N ILE A 27 -2.84 1.29 3.66
CA ILE A 27 -4.03 1.81 4.33
C ILE A 27 -4.24 3.24 3.84
N LEU A 28 -5.39 3.48 3.22
CA LEU A 28 -5.82 4.78 2.74
C LEU A 28 -7.02 5.25 3.55
N ASP A 29 -7.23 6.56 3.63
CA ASP A 29 -8.54 7.11 3.96
C ASP A 29 -9.56 6.75 2.86
N ASP A 30 -10.82 6.61 3.24
CA ASP A 30 -11.88 6.21 2.31
C ASP A 30 -12.18 7.30 1.27
N GLU A 31 -12.19 8.57 1.68
CA GLU A 31 -12.36 9.71 0.78
C GLU A 31 -11.32 9.71 -0.37
N GLY A 32 -10.04 9.57 -0.02
CA GLY A 32 -8.92 9.54 -0.96
C GLY A 32 -8.95 8.34 -1.90
N PHE A 33 -9.39 7.17 -1.40
CA PHE A 33 -9.64 6.01 -2.26
C PHE A 33 -10.78 6.27 -3.24
N PHE A 34 -11.94 6.75 -2.76
CA PHE A 34 -13.10 6.97 -3.63
C PHE A 34 -12.94 8.14 -4.61
N ALA A 35 -12.05 9.08 -4.32
CA ALA A 35 -11.65 10.11 -5.28
C ALA A 35 -10.90 9.54 -6.50
N ARG A 36 -10.14 8.46 -6.32
CA ARG A 36 -9.32 7.80 -7.37
C ARG A 36 -9.30 6.28 -7.14
N PRO A 37 -10.42 5.59 -7.39
CA PRO A 37 -10.52 4.17 -7.07
C PRO A 37 -9.61 3.34 -7.98
N VAL A 38 -9.12 2.24 -7.42
CA VAL A 38 -8.39 1.19 -8.15
C VAL A 38 -9.14 -0.12 -8.04
N ALA A 39 -8.87 -1.05 -8.95
CA ALA A 39 -9.47 -2.38 -8.99
C ALA A 39 -8.44 -3.48 -8.70
N VAL A 40 -8.92 -4.64 -8.26
CA VAL A 40 -8.09 -5.85 -8.22
C VAL A 40 -7.59 -6.17 -9.63
N GLY A 41 -6.31 -6.47 -9.75
CA GLY A 41 -5.61 -6.67 -11.02
C GLY A 41 -4.86 -5.43 -11.51
N ASP A 42 -5.14 -4.23 -10.96
CA ASP A 42 -4.46 -3.03 -11.39
C ASP A 42 -2.97 -3.03 -11.01
N ALA A 43 -2.14 -2.58 -11.96
CA ALA A 43 -0.75 -2.27 -11.72
C ALA A 43 -0.64 -0.83 -11.20
N VAL A 44 -0.49 -0.69 -9.88
CA VAL A 44 -0.40 0.61 -9.21
C VAL A 44 1.03 0.86 -8.72
N PRO A 45 1.59 2.09 -8.91
CA PRO A 45 2.79 2.49 -8.19
C PRO A 45 2.44 2.71 -6.71
N ILE A 46 3.35 2.29 -5.83
CA ILE A 46 3.25 2.53 -4.38
C ILE A 46 4.51 3.26 -3.93
N ALA A 47 4.33 4.24 -3.06
CA ALA A 47 5.41 5.03 -2.48
C ALA A 47 5.03 5.44 -1.06
N TRP A 48 6.06 5.62 -0.24
CA TRP A 48 5.98 6.20 1.09
C TRP A 48 6.94 7.36 1.16
N ASP A 49 6.60 8.38 1.94
CA ASP A 49 7.54 9.45 2.23
C ASP A 49 8.70 8.89 3.08
N ALA A 50 9.89 9.48 2.92
CA ALA A 50 11.08 9.00 3.59
C ALA A 50 10.97 9.06 5.12
N GLU A 51 10.15 9.97 5.65
CA GLU A 51 9.88 10.13 7.08
C GLU A 51 8.98 9.02 7.66
N ASP A 52 8.18 8.36 6.83
CA ASP A 52 7.33 7.23 7.24
C ASP A 52 8.09 5.89 7.22
N ALA A 53 9.30 5.87 6.65
CA ALA A 53 10.12 4.67 6.55
C ALA A 53 10.88 4.40 7.85
N ILE A 54 10.65 3.22 8.43
CA ILE A 54 11.45 2.72 9.55
C ILE A 54 12.59 1.86 8.97
N ILE A 55 13.83 2.32 9.16
CA ILE A 55 15.01 1.57 8.73
C ILE A 55 15.36 0.51 9.78
N LEU A 56 15.29 -0.76 9.39
CA LEU A 56 15.68 -1.89 10.23
C LEU A 56 17.12 -2.30 9.90
N GLY A 57 18.06 -1.94 10.76
CA GLY A 57 19.49 -2.29 10.62
C GLY A 57 20.42 -1.26 11.26
N ARG A 58 21.72 -1.57 11.36
CA ARG A 58 22.75 -0.57 11.70
C ARG A 58 23.34 -0.03 10.39
N LEU A 59 23.45 1.30 10.30
CA LEU A 59 24.08 1.98 9.14
C LEU A 59 25.58 1.65 9.02
N ASP A 60 26.18 1.12 10.08
CA ASP A 60 27.60 0.80 10.15
C ASP A 60 27.81 -0.70 10.39
N SER A 61 28.35 -1.39 9.39
CA SER A 61 29.12 -2.63 9.53
C SER A 61 30.45 -2.44 8.82
#